data_AF-A0A543NFA1-F1
#
_entry.id   AF-A0A543NFA1-F1
#
_cell.length_a   1.000
_cell.length_b   1.000
_cell.length_c   1.000
_cell.angle_alpha   90.00
_cell.angle_beta   90.00
_cell.angle_gamma   90.00
#
_symmetry.space_group_name_H-M   'P 1'
#
loop_
_entity.id
_entity.type
_entity.pdbx_description
1 polymer ?
#
loop_
_entity_poly.entity_id
_entity_poly.type
_entity_poly.pdbx_seq_one_letter_code
_entity_poly.pdbx_strand_id
1 'polypeptide(L)'
;MCGRYAQTRSRNQLQLAFGLPETVEPDDRDPSAWPPWEEPQPDYNIAPGRTVPAVLGPPPGGTGEGGAGPRSLASLRWGLVPSWAKDRNLGYKMINARSETVAEKPAYRTAFARRRCLLPADAYYEWQLVPSARSAEPGTSPSTDPEHKPRKARSGKRPYAIGYADDSPLALAGLFERWRDPERPEDDPHAWLWSCTVVTTEAAPELAHIHDRMPVVVPPDRWSTWLDPAAQRDSLLGVLESTPVGELRTRQVSTSVNSVRNNGPELLQPLGSGDGGDGTLF
;
A
#
# COMPACT_ATOMS: atom_id res chain seq x y z
N MET A 1 -1.73 11.03 -4.57
CA MET A 1 -0.89 10.31 -3.58
C MET A 1 -1.79 9.30 -2.92
N CYS A 2 -1.42 8.02 -2.99
CA CYS A 2 -2.23 6.93 -2.43
C CYS A 2 -2.30 7.03 -0.89
N GLY A 3 -3.41 7.54 -0.38
CA GLY A 3 -3.66 7.78 1.05
C GLY A 3 -4.84 6.99 1.62
N ARG A 4 -5.40 6.05 0.85
CA ARG A 4 -6.47 5.16 1.30
C ARG A 4 -6.49 3.88 0.47
N TYR A 5 -6.76 2.74 1.09
CA TYR A 5 -7.00 1.49 0.39
C TYR A 5 -7.91 0.56 1.19
N ALA A 6 -8.36 -0.52 0.58
CA ALA A 6 -9.10 -1.58 1.25
C ALA A 6 -8.24 -2.84 1.32
N GLN A 7 -8.30 -3.55 2.44
CA GLN A 7 -7.84 -4.91 2.57
C GLN A 7 -8.88 -5.63 3.42
N THR A 8 -9.50 -6.65 2.84
CA THR A 8 -10.60 -7.40 3.48
C THR A 8 -10.29 -8.87 3.63
N ARG A 9 -9.15 -9.30 3.09
CA ARG A 9 -8.74 -10.70 3.01
C ARG A 9 -8.30 -11.23 4.37
N SER A 10 -8.78 -12.41 4.73
CA SER A 10 -8.28 -13.16 5.87
C SER A 10 -6.85 -13.67 5.63
N ARG A 11 -6.20 -14.16 6.68
CA ARG A 11 -4.90 -14.84 6.58
C ARG A 11 -4.88 -15.91 5.49
N ASN A 12 -5.87 -16.81 5.45
CA ASN A 12 -5.90 -17.91 4.48
C ASN A 12 -5.97 -17.40 3.04
N GLN A 13 -6.76 -16.35 2.80
CA GLN A 13 -6.86 -15.73 1.48
C GLN A 13 -5.55 -15.05 1.07
N LEU A 14 -4.85 -14.41 2.03
CA LEU A 14 -3.52 -13.86 1.79
C LEU A 14 -2.48 -14.96 1.54
N GLN A 15 -2.52 -16.07 2.29
CA GLN A 15 -1.62 -17.20 2.10
C GLN A 15 -1.76 -17.78 0.69
N LEU A 16 -2.99 -18.03 0.27
CA LEU A 16 -3.27 -18.53 -1.08
C LEU A 16 -2.80 -17.55 -2.15
N ALA A 17 -3.15 -16.27 -2.03
CA ALA A 17 -2.86 -15.28 -3.06
C ALA A 17 -1.37 -14.96 -3.23
N PHE A 18 -0.59 -15.03 -2.15
CA PHE A 18 0.85 -14.71 -2.17
C PHE A 18 1.76 -15.94 -2.10
N GLY A 19 1.18 -17.14 -2.17
CA GLY A 19 1.91 -18.42 -2.16
C GLY A 19 2.71 -18.63 -0.88
N LEU A 20 2.12 -18.35 0.27
CA LEU A 20 2.73 -18.64 1.57
C LEU A 20 2.41 -20.07 2.02
N PRO A 21 3.25 -20.67 2.88
CA PRO A 21 2.95 -21.96 3.50
C PRO A 21 1.60 -21.95 4.23
N GLU A 22 0.82 -23.03 4.07
CA GLU A 22 -0.47 -23.21 4.76
C GLU A 22 -0.27 -23.41 6.27
N THR A 23 0.69 -24.26 6.65
CA THR A 23 1.09 -24.47 8.04
C THR A 23 1.97 -23.33 8.49
N VAL A 24 1.53 -22.65 9.54
CA VAL A 24 2.31 -21.59 10.17
C VAL A 24 2.84 -22.12 11.48
N GLU A 25 4.14 -22.32 11.52
CA GLU A 25 4.84 -22.59 12.77
C GLU A 25 4.61 -21.44 13.75
N PRO A 26 4.48 -21.73 15.06
CA PRO A 26 4.47 -20.69 16.09
C PRO A 26 5.64 -19.72 15.87
N ASP A 27 5.31 -18.44 15.75
CA ASP A 27 6.31 -17.40 15.57
C ASP A 27 6.83 -16.96 16.95
N ASP A 28 7.77 -17.74 17.49
CA ASP A 28 8.40 -17.47 18.79
C ASP A 28 9.58 -16.47 18.68
N ARG A 29 9.70 -15.77 17.53
CA ARG A 29 10.77 -14.78 17.33
C ARG A 29 10.52 -13.57 18.24
N ASP A 30 11.61 -13.00 18.75
CA ASP A 30 11.57 -11.74 19.46
C ASP A 30 10.90 -10.65 18.58
N PRO A 31 9.78 -10.04 19.02
CA PRO A 31 9.10 -8.95 18.30
C PRO A 31 10.01 -7.74 18.04
N SER A 32 11.10 -7.61 18.76
CA SER A 32 12.14 -6.62 18.49
C SER A 32 12.97 -6.97 17.25
N ALA A 33 13.21 -8.26 16.99
CA ALA A 33 14.07 -8.74 15.92
C ALA A 33 13.33 -8.92 14.59
N TRP A 34 12.04 -9.27 14.64
CA TRP A 34 11.19 -9.45 13.47
C TRP A 34 9.76 -8.96 13.74
N PRO A 35 9.06 -8.34 12.78
CA PRO A 35 7.71 -7.85 13.01
C PRO A 35 6.73 -9.00 13.31
N PRO A 36 5.86 -8.84 14.33
CA PRO A 36 4.87 -9.84 14.68
C PRO A 36 3.74 -9.92 13.63
N TRP A 37 2.96 -10.98 13.67
CA TRP A 37 1.68 -11.09 12.95
C TRP A 37 0.51 -10.96 13.91
N GLU A 38 -0.46 -10.13 13.54
CA GLU A 38 -1.76 -10.03 14.18
C GLU A 38 -2.83 -10.26 13.11
N GLU A 39 -3.83 -11.10 13.40
CA GLU A 39 -4.87 -11.44 12.44
C GLU A 39 -5.68 -10.17 12.05
N PRO A 40 -5.65 -9.73 10.78
CA PRO A 40 -6.34 -8.53 10.37
C PRO A 40 -7.85 -8.77 10.36
N GLN A 41 -8.60 -7.76 10.78
CA GLN A 41 -10.03 -7.68 10.48
C GLN A 41 -10.22 -7.04 9.10
N PRO A 42 -11.31 -7.38 8.37
CA PRO A 42 -11.61 -6.69 7.13
C PRO A 42 -11.73 -5.17 7.32
N ASP A 43 -10.96 -4.41 6.56
CA ASP A 43 -10.97 -2.94 6.57
C ASP A 43 -11.09 -2.43 5.12
N TYR A 44 -12.27 -1.93 4.82
CA TYR A 44 -12.66 -1.38 3.53
C TYR A 44 -12.15 0.06 3.33
N ASN A 45 -11.54 0.69 4.35
CA ASN A 45 -11.20 2.11 4.33
C ASN A 45 -9.95 2.47 5.15
N ILE A 46 -8.87 1.71 4.94
CA ILE A 46 -7.60 1.85 5.63
C ILE A 46 -7.03 3.25 5.37
N ALA A 47 -6.74 3.96 6.46
CA ALA A 47 -6.09 5.27 6.46
C ALA A 47 -4.69 5.20 7.08
N PRO A 48 -3.82 6.19 6.84
CA PRO A 48 -2.52 6.26 7.48
C PRO A 48 -2.57 6.20 9.01
N GLY A 49 -1.57 5.54 9.58
CA GLY A 49 -1.42 5.31 11.02
C GLY A 49 -2.05 4.01 11.51
N ARG A 50 -2.83 3.32 10.69
CA ARG A 50 -3.39 1.99 10.97
C ARG A 50 -2.30 0.92 10.84
N THR A 51 -2.42 -0.15 11.61
CA THR A 51 -1.64 -1.39 11.41
C THR A 51 -2.27 -2.17 10.27
N VAL A 52 -1.43 -2.66 9.35
CA VAL A 52 -1.86 -3.30 8.11
C VAL A 52 -1.06 -4.58 7.87
N PRO A 53 -1.67 -5.60 7.23
CA PRO A 53 -0.94 -6.80 6.85
C PRO A 53 0.11 -6.47 5.77
N ALA A 54 1.24 -7.13 5.85
CA ALA A 54 2.34 -7.04 4.89
C ALA A 54 2.90 -8.42 4.61
N VAL A 55 3.28 -8.66 3.36
CA VAL A 55 4.04 -9.86 2.95
C VAL A 55 5.51 -9.48 2.91
N LEU A 56 6.33 -10.20 3.67
CA LEU A 56 7.76 -10.02 3.76
C LEU A 56 8.48 -11.13 3.01
N GLY A 57 9.65 -10.81 2.49
CA GLY A 57 10.63 -11.81 2.06
C GLY A 57 11.35 -12.45 3.25
N PRO A 58 12.31 -13.34 2.98
CA PRO A 58 13.15 -13.90 4.02
C PRO A 58 13.90 -12.80 4.78
N PRO A 59 14.21 -13.00 6.07
CA PRO A 59 14.95 -12.04 6.86
C PRO A 59 16.33 -11.75 6.26
N PRO A 60 16.82 -10.50 6.33
CA PRO A 60 18.19 -10.17 5.95
C PRO A 60 19.19 -11.02 6.75
N GLY A 61 20.04 -11.78 6.07
CA GLY A 61 20.98 -12.74 6.69
C GLY A 61 20.59 -14.21 6.50
N GLY A 62 19.42 -14.50 5.92
CA GLY A 62 18.96 -15.85 5.61
C GLY A 62 18.45 -16.62 6.84
N THR A 63 17.94 -17.82 6.61
CA THR A 63 17.46 -18.75 7.66
C THR A 63 18.47 -19.88 7.96
N GLY A 64 19.71 -19.78 7.46
CA GLY A 64 20.65 -20.91 7.34
C GLY A 64 20.76 -21.41 5.90
N GLU A 65 21.69 -22.34 5.65
CA GLU A 65 22.10 -22.82 4.32
C GLU A 65 20.92 -23.28 3.43
N GLY A 66 20.78 -22.67 2.25
CA GLY A 66 19.94 -23.16 1.16
C GLY A 66 18.73 -22.27 0.81
N GLY A 67 18.96 -21.26 -0.04
CA GLY A 67 17.90 -20.54 -0.77
C GLY A 67 17.25 -19.36 -0.04
N ALA A 68 16.47 -18.57 -0.78
CA ALA A 68 15.58 -17.57 -0.21
C ALA A 68 14.50 -18.29 0.61
N GLY A 69 14.51 -18.14 1.94
CA GLY A 69 13.49 -18.70 2.82
C GLY A 69 12.06 -18.26 2.44
N PRO A 70 11.02 -18.88 3.01
CA PRO A 70 9.64 -18.61 2.63
C PRO A 70 9.24 -17.17 2.94
N ARG A 71 8.30 -16.64 2.16
CA ARG A 71 7.62 -15.38 2.49
C ARG A 71 6.86 -15.54 3.81
N SER A 72 6.66 -14.45 4.54
CA SER A 72 5.88 -14.45 5.78
C SER A 72 4.89 -13.29 5.80
N LEU A 73 3.83 -13.44 6.60
CA LEU A 73 2.93 -12.33 6.93
C LEU A 73 3.45 -11.57 8.16
N ALA A 74 3.24 -10.26 8.19
CA ALA A 74 3.61 -9.39 9.29
C ALA A 74 2.62 -8.22 9.42
N SER A 75 2.54 -7.64 10.62
CA SER A 75 1.73 -6.47 10.94
C SER A 75 2.61 -5.23 11.04
N LEU A 76 2.37 -4.24 10.16
CA LEU A 76 3.16 -3.02 10.08
C LEU A 76 2.27 -1.79 10.22
N ARG A 77 2.70 -0.77 10.95
CA ARG A 77 2.00 0.52 11.00
C ARG A 77 2.24 1.32 9.71
N TRP A 78 1.19 1.67 8.98
CA TRP A 78 1.32 2.51 7.79
C TRP A 78 1.67 3.96 8.15
N GLY A 79 2.81 4.44 7.65
CA GLY A 79 3.45 5.70 8.00
C GLY A 79 4.82 5.43 8.59
N LEU A 80 5.84 5.32 7.73
CA LEU A 80 7.18 4.88 8.07
C LEU A 80 7.87 5.83 9.04
N VAL A 81 8.39 5.30 10.14
CA VAL A 81 9.19 6.03 11.11
C VAL A 81 10.66 5.62 10.91
N PRO A 82 11.52 6.53 10.40
CA PRO A 82 12.93 6.24 10.25
C PRO A 82 13.57 5.90 11.59
N SER A 83 14.54 4.98 11.62
CA SER A 83 15.18 4.53 12.86
C SER A 83 15.84 5.64 13.68
N TRP A 84 16.23 6.76 13.05
CA TRP A 84 16.82 7.94 13.69
C TRP A 84 15.80 8.98 14.16
N ALA A 85 14.51 8.78 13.89
CA ALA A 85 13.47 9.74 14.25
C ALA A 85 13.39 9.91 15.77
N LYS A 86 13.17 11.15 16.22
CA LYS A 86 12.94 11.46 17.64
C LYS A 86 11.46 11.35 18.03
N ASP A 87 10.55 11.39 17.06
CA ASP A 87 9.11 11.38 17.26
C ASP A 87 8.44 10.45 16.22
N ARG A 88 7.62 9.52 16.71
CA ARG A 88 6.79 8.61 15.93
C ARG A 88 5.86 9.33 14.95
N ASN A 89 5.39 10.53 15.28
CA ASN A 89 4.46 11.30 14.45
C ASN A 89 5.08 11.73 13.11
N LEU A 90 6.41 11.67 12.97
CA LEU A 90 7.07 11.85 11.68
C LEU A 90 6.49 10.88 10.62
N GLY A 91 6.05 9.69 11.04
CA GLY A 91 5.44 8.69 10.15
C GLY A 91 4.22 9.18 9.37
N TYR A 92 3.44 10.15 9.88
CA TYR A 92 2.31 10.72 9.13
C TYR A 92 2.74 11.53 7.90
N LYS A 93 4.00 11.97 7.84
CA LYS A 93 4.60 12.63 6.67
C LYS A 93 5.27 11.65 5.70
N MET A 94 5.29 10.36 6.04
CA MET A 94 6.06 9.31 5.36
C MET A 94 5.20 8.12 4.95
N ILE A 95 3.93 8.38 4.66
CA ILE A 95 2.94 7.40 4.23
C ILE A 95 3.22 6.88 2.81
N ASN A 96 3.88 7.70 1.99
CA ASN A 96 4.35 7.34 0.65
C ASN A 96 5.84 7.65 0.49
N ALA A 97 6.53 6.85 -0.32
CA ALA A 97 7.87 7.12 -0.83
C ALA A 97 7.82 7.25 -2.36
N ARG A 98 8.57 8.20 -2.94
CA ARG A 98 8.60 8.43 -4.39
C ARG A 98 9.65 7.52 -5.05
N SER A 99 9.24 6.69 -6.00
CA SER A 99 10.11 5.74 -6.72
C SER A 99 11.37 6.40 -7.29
N GLU A 100 11.25 7.63 -7.77
CA GLU A 100 12.33 8.42 -8.38
C GLU A 100 13.46 8.77 -7.40
N THR A 101 13.17 8.80 -6.09
CA THR A 101 14.15 9.23 -5.07
C THR A 101 14.30 8.22 -3.93
N VAL A 102 13.62 7.08 -4.01
CA VAL A 102 13.53 6.10 -2.92
C VAL A 102 14.89 5.47 -2.60
N ALA A 103 15.73 5.31 -3.62
CA ALA A 103 17.06 4.72 -3.50
C ALA A 103 18.15 5.71 -3.04
N GLU A 104 17.79 6.98 -2.82
CA GLU A 104 18.74 8.06 -2.53
C GLU A 104 18.45 8.75 -1.20
N LYS A 105 17.16 8.97 -0.91
CA LYS A 105 16.74 9.71 0.29
C LYS A 105 17.18 8.96 1.56
N PRO A 106 17.82 9.64 2.53
CA PRO A 106 18.29 9.01 3.78
C PRO A 106 17.21 8.22 4.52
N ALA A 107 15.96 8.69 4.46
CA ALA A 107 14.86 8.06 5.16
C ALA A 107 14.37 6.75 4.51
N TYR A 108 14.74 6.47 3.26
CA TYR A 108 14.26 5.30 2.52
C TYR A 108 15.39 4.42 1.97
N ARG A 109 16.54 4.97 1.58
CA ARG A 109 17.59 4.24 0.82
C ARG A 109 18.01 2.91 1.45
N THR A 110 18.13 2.86 2.78
CA THR A 110 18.51 1.63 3.49
C THR A 110 17.38 0.61 3.50
N ALA A 111 16.14 1.06 3.71
CA ALA A 111 14.96 0.20 3.64
C ALA A 111 14.72 -0.27 2.20
N PHE A 112 14.87 0.60 1.21
CA PHE A 112 14.83 0.24 -0.21
C PHE A 112 15.85 -0.83 -0.57
N ALA A 113 17.04 -0.82 0.04
CA ALA A 113 18.07 -1.82 -0.20
C ALA A 113 17.85 -3.15 0.55
N ARG A 114 17.18 -3.17 1.70
CA ARG A 114 17.16 -4.36 2.59
C ARG A 114 15.82 -4.76 3.20
N ARG A 115 14.83 -3.86 3.22
CA ARG A 115 13.57 -4.00 3.95
C ARG A 115 12.40 -3.61 3.07
N ARG A 116 12.09 -4.48 2.12
CA ARG A 116 10.97 -4.37 1.19
C ARG A 116 9.86 -5.32 1.61
N CYS A 117 8.63 -4.89 1.39
CA CYS A 117 7.43 -5.68 1.61
C CYS A 117 6.45 -5.49 0.47
N LEU A 118 5.46 -6.37 0.38
CA LEU A 118 4.25 -6.13 -0.40
C LEU A 118 3.13 -5.81 0.58
N LEU A 119 2.34 -4.78 0.30
CA LEU A 119 1.16 -4.43 1.08
C LEU A 119 -0.06 -4.88 0.28
N PRO A 120 -0.74 -5.96 0.70
CA PRO A 120 -1.93 -6.45 0.01
C PRO A 120 -3.06 -5.42 0.06
N ALA A 121 -3.74 -5.23 -1.07
CA ALA A 121 -4.96 -4.42 -1.14
C ALA A 121 -5.97 -5.04 -2.10
N ASP A 122 -7.26 -4.95 -1.78
CA ASP A 122 -8.35 -5.28 -2.72
C ASP A 122 -8.47 -4.19 -3.78
N ALA A 123 -8.35 -2.93 -3.35
CA ALA A 123 -8.26 -1.75 -4.20
C ALA A 123 -7.61 -0.62 -3.42
N TYR A 124 -6.97 0.33 -4.10
CA TYR A 124 -6.65 1.63 -3.51
C TYR A 124 -7.66 2.67 -3.97
N TYR A 125 -7.87 3.70 -3.16
CA TYR A 125 -8.76 4.80 -3.53
C TYR A 125 -7.97 6.02 -3.96
N GLU A 126 -8.46 6.68 -5.00
CA GLU A 126 -8.01 8.03 -5.37
C GLU A 126 -9.16 8.96 -5.70
N TRP A 127 -8.92 10.26 -5.56
CA TRP A 127 -9.93 11.30 -5.75
C TRP A 127 -9.62 12.19 -6.93
N GLN A 128 -10.45 12.12 -7.96
CA GLN A 128 -10.46 13.12 -9.01
C GLN A 128 -11.01 14.44 -8.45
N LEU A 129 -10.23 15.51 -8.59
CA LEU A 129 -10.67 16.86 -8.26
C LEU A 129 -11.62 17.36 -9.36
N VAL A 130 -12.87 17.61 -8.99
CA VAL A 130 -13.87 18.20 -9.88
C VAL A 130 -14.14 19.66 -9.49
N PRO A 131 -14.24 20.57 -10.47
CA PRO A 131 -14.52 21.95 -10.17
C PRO A 131 -15.89 22.14 -9.49
N SER A 132 -15.97 23.12 -8.60
CA SER A 132 -17.19 23.48 -7.87
C SER A 132 -18.21 24.25 -8.74
N ALA A 133 -17.79 24.78 -9.88
CA ALA A 133 -18.65 25.42 -10.88
C ALA A 133 -18.79 24.54 -12.12
N ARG A 134 -19.99 24.49 -12.72
CA ARG A 134 -20.38 23.61 -13.85
C ARG A 134 -19.54 23.76 -15.14
N SER A 135 -18.61 24.70 -15.20
CA SER A 135 -17.89 25.11 -16.42
C SER A 135 -16.37 24.94 -16.39
N ALA A 136 -15.79 24.33 -15.34
CA ALA A 136 -14.35 24.07 -15.33
C ALA A 136 -14.05 22.61 -15.71
N GLU A 137 -12.94 22.40 -16.40
CA GLU A 137 -12.51 21.07 -16.82
C GLU A 137 -11.91 20.27 -15.64
N PRO A 138 -11.90 18.92 -15.68
CA PRO A 138 -11.22 18.09 -14.69
C PRO A 138 -9.74 18.47 -14.49
N GLY A 139 -9.13 18.05 -13.38
CA GLY A 139 -7.68 18.21 -13.20
C GLY A 139 -6.92 17.32 -14.19
N THR A 140 -5.82 17.82 -14.73
CA THR A 140 -4.88 17.05 -15.56
C THR A 140 -3.72 16.50 -14.71
N SER A 141 -2.74 15.85 -15.33
CA SER A 141 -1.48 15.41 -14.71
C SER A 141 -0.31 15.99 -15.51
N PRO A 142 0.88 16.21 -14.91
CA PRO A 142 2.09 16.54 -15.66
C PRO A 142 2.39 15.55 -16.80
N SER A 143 2.03 14.27 -16.65
CA SER A 143 2.19 13.23 -17.69
C SER A 143 1.31 13.45 -18.92
N THR A 144 0.19 14.16 -18.79
CA THR A 144 -0.80 14.33 -19.88
C THR A 144 -1.03 15.80 -20.26
N ASP A 145 -0.48 16.73 -19.49
CA ASP A 145 -0.62 18.18 -19.68
C ASP A 145 0.66 18.91 -19.20
N PRO A 146 1.51 19.39 -20.13
CA PRO A 146 2.72 20.16 -19.80
C PRO A 146 2.44 21.47 -19.06
N GLU A 147 1.22 22.01 -19.13
CA GLU A 147 0.81 23.25 -18.46
C GLU A 147 0.12 22.98 -17.11
N HIS A 148 0.17 21.73 -16.61
CA HIS A 148 -0.48 21.31 -15.37
C HIS A 148 -0.17 22.26 -14.19
N LYS A 149 -1.22 22.79 -13.56
CA LYS A 149 -1.13 23.58 -12.32
C LYS A 149 -1.80 22.84 -11.16
N PRO A 150 -1.10 22.61 -10.03
CA PRO A 150 -1.69 21.91 -8.89
C PRO A 150 -2.88 22.69 -8.32
N ARG A 151 -4.06 22.06 -8.25
CA ARG A 151 -5.30 22.69 -7.79
C ARG A 151 -5.44 22.62 -6.27
N LYS A 152 -5.98 23.68 -5.64
CA LYS A 152 -6.23 23.75 -4.19
C LYS A 152 -7.55 23.04 -3.80
N ALA A 153 -7.57 22.55 -2.55
CA ALA A 153 -8.56 21.67 -1.91
C ALA A 153 -10.05 22.11 -1.85
N ARG A 154 -10.48 23.18 -2.54
CA ARG A 154 -11.90 23.64 -2.56
C ARG A 154 -12.73 23.04 -3.70
N SER A 155 -12.14 22.16 -4.51
CA SER A 155 -12.81 21.37 -5.54
C SER A 155 -13.66 20.26 -4.91
N GLY A 156 -14.79 19.92 -5.55
CA GLY A 156 -15.48 18.67 -5.24
C GLY A 156 -14.56 17.48 -5.53
N LYS A 157 -14.87 16.31 -4.94
CA LYS A 157 -14.05 15.11 -5.12
C LYS A 157 -14.92 13.95 -5.59
N ARG A 158 -14.50 13.29 -6.67
CA ARG A 158 -15.08 12.02 -7.12
C ARG A 158 -14.10 10.90 -6.74
N PRO A 159 -14.47 10.03 -5.78
CA PRO A 159 -13.63 8.91 -5.42
C PRO A 159 -13.74 7.77 -6.45
N TYR A 160 -12.61 7.15 -6.70
CA TYR A 160 -12.46 5.94 -7.50
C TYR A 160 -11.78 4.87 -6.66
N ALA A 161 -12.24 3.63 -6.76
CA ALA A 161 -11.51 2.45 -6.35
C ALA A 161 -10.77 1.87 -7.56
N ILE A 162 -9.48 1.59 -7.42
CA ILE A 162 -8.62 1.04 -8.47
C ILE A 162 -8.06 -0.29 -7.98
N GLY A 163 -8.30 -1.34 -8.77
CA GLY A 163 -7.89 -2.72 -8.48
C GLY A 163 -7.92 -3.59 -9.73
N TYR A 164 -7.57 -4.87 -9.63
CA TYR A 164 -7.77 -5.81 -10.73
C TYR A 164 -9.25 -6.09 -10.99
N ALA A 165 -9.57 -6.48 -12.22
CA ALA A 165 -10.95 -6.81 -12.63
C ALA A 165 -11.45 -8.15 -12.07
N ASP A 166 -10.51 -9.06 -11.78
CA ASP A 166 -10.76 -10.44 -11.36
C ASP A 166 -10.79 -10.62 -9.84
N ASP A 167 -10.84 -9.51 -9.10
CA ASP A 167 -10.78 -9.47 -7.64
C ASP A 167 -9.53 -10.18 -7.07
N SER A 168 -8.43 -10.27 -7.80
CA SER A 168 -7.13 -10.64 -7.24
C SER A 168 -6.52 -9.49 -6.40
N PRO A 169 -5.69 -9.76 -5.38
CA PRO A 169 -5.09 -8.69 -4.58
C PRO A 169 -4.04 -7.92 -5.38
N LEU A 170 -4.08 -6.60 -5.23
CA LEU A 170 -2.91 -5.77 -5.52
C LEU A 170 -1.80 -6.09 -4.52
N ALA A 171 -0.57 -6.11 -5.02
CA ALA A 171 0.63 -6.17 -4.22
C ALA A 171 1.34 -4.81 -4.27
N LEU A 172 0.95 -3.87 -3.40
CA LEU A 172 1.55 -2.54 -3.41
C LEU A 172 3.00 -2.64 -2.93
N ALA A 173 3.95 -2.09 -3.69
CA ALA A 173 5.35 -2.06 -3.30
C ALA A 173 5.50 -1.24 -2.02
N GLY A 174 5.98 -1.88 -0.95
CA GLY A 174 6.19 -1.26 0.34
C GLY A 174 7.63 -1.32 0.79
N LEU A 175 8.02 -0.37 1.63
CA LEU A 175 9.23 -0.46 2.45
C LEU A 175 8.84 -0.52 3.91
N PHE A 176 9.68 -1.15 4.74
CA PHE A 176 9.47 -1.16 6.17
C PHE A 176 10.71 -0.76 6.96
N GLU A 177 10.49 -0.27 8.17
CA GLU A 177 11.53 0.18 9.07
C GLU A 177 11.21 -0.20 10.51
N ARG A 178 12.27 -0.41 11.28
CA ARG A 178 12.21 -0.62 12.72
C ARG A 178 12.64 0.66 13.43
N TRP A 179 11.79 1.14 14.33
CA TRP A 179 12.07 2.31 15.16
C TRP A 179 11.94 1.94 16.64
N ARG A 180 12.87 2.40 17.47
CA ARG A 180 12.80 2.24 18.92
C ARG A 180 12.32 3.55 19.53
N ASP A 181 11.30 3.48 20.36
CA ASP A 181 10.78 4.63 21.09
C ASP A 181 11.84 5.14 22.09
N PRO A 182 12.40 6.35 21.89
CA PRO A 182 13.44 6.88 22.77
C PRO A 182 12.87 7.25 24.16
N GLU A 183 11.55 7.36 24.32
CA GLU A 183 10.91 7.66 25.61
C GLU A 183 10.71 6.40 26.46
N ARG A 184 10.87 5.19 25.89
CA ARG A 184 10.73 3.92 26.60
C ARG A 184 12.06 3.42 27.21
N PRO A 185 12.03 2.78 28.39
CA PRO A 185 13.21 2.16 29.03
C PRO A 185 13.95 1.20 28.10
N GLU A 186 15.28 1.14 28.20
CA GLU A 186 16.16 0.39 27.28
C GLU A 186 15.72 -1.07 27.06
N ASP A 187 15.24 -1.69 28.13
CA ASP A 187 14.80 -3.08 28.27
C ASP A 187 13.31 -3.34 28.00
N ASP A 188 12.51 -2.32 27.64
CA ASP A 188 11.09 -2.49 27.32
C ASP A 188 10.91 -3.25 25.99
N PRO A 189 10.37 -4.49 25.99
CA PRO A 189 10.17 -5.27 24.76
C PRO A 189 9.14 -4.64 23.81
N HIS A 190 8.29 -3.74 24.32
CA HIS A 190 7.28 -3.01 23.55
C HIS A 190 7.79 -1.64 23.07
N ALA A 191 9.07 -1.32 23.25
CA ALA A 191 9.66 -0.09 22.73
C ALA A 191 9.79 -0.05 21.20
N TRP A 192 9.59 -1.19 20.52
CA TRP A 192 9.83 -1.31 19.09
C TRP A 192 8.55 -1.11 18.27
N LEU A 193 8.65 -0.25 17.25
CA LEU A 193 7.62 -0.04 16.25
C LEU A 193 8.12 -0.51 14.90
N TRP A 194 7.34 -1.39 14.29
CA TRP A 194 7.47 -1.73 12.87
C TRP A 194 6.50 -0.90 12.05
N SER A 195 7.04 -0.20 11.06
CA SER A 195 6.27 0.74 10.25
C SER A 195 6.58 0.58 8.77
N CYS A 196 5.65 0.97 7.91
CA CYS A 196 5.78 0.83 6.47
C CYS A 196 5.38 2.10 5.71
N THR A 197 5.80 2.16 4.44
CA THR A 197 5.41 3.20 3.48
C THR A 197 5.07 2.55 2.15
N VAL A 198 4.16 3.15 1.39
CA VAL A 198 3.82 2.70 0.02
C VAL A 198 4.71 3.43 -0.97
N VAL A 199 5.40 2.71 -1.86
CA VAL A 199 6.14 3.31 -2.97
C VAL A 199 5.15 3.79 -4.04
N THR A 200 5.35 5.00 -4.52
CA THR A 200 4.50 5.68 -5.50
C THR A 200 5.33 6.16 -6.67
N THR A 201 4.74 6.14 -7.85
CA THR A 201 5.31 6.61 -9.11
C THR A 201 4.37 7.62 -9.77
N GLU A 202 4.81 8.24 -10.86
CA GLU A 202 3.94 9.05 -11.71
C GLU A 202 2.75 8.23 -12.20
N ALA A 203 1.56 8.83 -12.23
CA ALA A 203 0.40 8.13 -12.74
C ALA A 203 0.54 7.89 -14.24
N ALA A 204 0.32 6.64 -14.63
CA ALA A 204 0.22 6.26 -16.04
C ALA A 204 -0.91 7.04 -16.74
N PRO A 205 -0.83 7.27 -18.07
CA PRO A 205 -1.79 8.08 -18.81
C PRO A 205 -3.27 7.72 -18.56
N GLU A 206 -3.56 6.42 -18.38
CA GLU A 206 -4.89 5.89 -18.10
C GLU A 206 -5.46 6.34 -16.76
N LEU A 207 -4.60 6.61 -15.77
CA LEU A 207 -4.98 6.99 -14.40
C LEU A 207 -4.73 8.48 -14.10
N ALA A 208 -3.95 9.14 -14.94
CA ALA A 208 -3.54 10.53 -14.84
C ALA A 208 -4.71 11.53 -14.72
N HIS A 209 -5.87 11.18 -15.29
CA HIS A 209 -7.09 11.98 -15.18
C HIS A 209 -7.72 11.97 -13.78
N ILE A 210 -7.32 11.02 -12.91
CA ILE A 210 -7.78 10.91 -11.52
C ILE A 210 -6.79 11.62 -10.58
N HIS A 211 -5.50 11.31 -10.69
CA HIS A 211 -4.43 11.89 -9.88
C HIS A 211 -3.09 11.80 -10.63
N ASP A 212 -2.16 12.73 -10.37
CA ASP A 212 -0.79 12.73 -10.94
C ASP A 212 0.14 11.62 -10.41
N ARG A 213 -0.29 10.82 -9.43
CA ARG A 213 0.51 9.77 -8.79
C ARG A 213 -0.31 8.52 -8.59
N MET A 214 0.35 7.38 -8.66
CA MET A 214 -0.22 6.07 -8.35
C MET A 214 0.74 5.26 -7.47
N PRO A 215 0.25 4.27 -6.69
CA PRO A 215 1.13 3.31 -6.05
C PRO A 215 1.82 2.43 -7.11
N VAL A 216 3.02 1.95 -6.82
CA VAL A 216 3.64 0.89 -7.61
C VAL A 216 2.98 -0.43 -7.21
N VAL A 217 2.34 -1.12 -8.17
CA VAL A 217 1.82 -2.48 -7.97
C VAL A 217 2.84 -3.45 -8.54
N VAL A 218 3.34 -4.38 -7.73
CA VAL A 218 4.33 -5.37 -8.16
C VAL A 218 3.59 -6.59 -8.76
N PRO A 219 3.81 -6.95 -10.03
CA PRO A 219 3.18 -8.12 -10.61
C PRO A 219 3.76 -9.42 -10.00
N PRO A 220 3.00 -10.54 -10.01
CA PRO A 220 3.40 -11.78 -9.34
C PRO A 220 4.77 -12.33 -9.73
N ASP A 221 5.17 -12.20 -11.00
CA ASP A 221 6.47 -12.63 -11.53
C ASP A 221 7.65 -11.83 -10.97
N ARG A 222 7.40 -10.67 -10.34
CA ARG A 222 8.42 -9.78 -9.77
C ARG A 222 8.48 -9.78 -8.25
N TRP A 223 7.57 -10.48 -7.56
CA TRP A 223 7.56 -10.54 -6.10
C TRP A 223 8.86 -11.08 -5.51
N SER A 224 9.43 -12.14 -6.10
CA SER A 224 10.67 -12.72 -5.61
C SER A 224 11.84 -11.73 -5.69
N THR A 225 11.99 -11.01 -6.80
CA THR A 225 13.00 -9.95 -6.95
C THR A 225 12.76 -8.81 -5.98
N TRP A 226 11.51 -8.38 -5.79
CA TRP A 226 11.19 -7.31 -4.86
C TRP A 226 11.47 -7.70 -3.40
N LEU A 227 11.21 -8.94 -3.01
CA LEU A 227 11.30 -9.37 -1.62
C LEU A 227 12.68 -9.95 -1.24
N ASP A 228 13.52 -10.29 -2.21
CA ASP A 228 14.86 -10.85 -1.95
C ASP A 228 15.82 -9.78 -1.40
N PRO A 229 16.28 -9.86 -0.14
CA PRO A 229 17.18 -8.87 0.46
C PRO A 229 18.54 -8.74 -0.26
N ALA A 230 18.92 -9.71 -1.09
CA ALA A 230 20.15 -9.70 -1.90
C ALA A 230 19.96 -9.10 -3.30
N ALA A 231 18.73 -8.74 -3.69
CA ALA A 231 18.44 -8.15 -5.00
C ALA A 231 19.24 -6.86 -5.24
N GLN A 232 19.83 -6.77 -6.44
CA GLN A 232 20.63 -5.63 -6.85
C GLN A 232 19.75 -4.40 -7.13
N ARG A 233 20.33 -3.22 -6.93
CA ARG A 233 19.65 -1.93 -7.11
C ARG A 233 18.94 -1.82 -8.46
N ASP A 234 19.62 -2.18 -9.55
CA ASP A 234 19.06 -2.04 -10.90
C ASP A 234 17.87 -2.97 -11.13
N SER A 235 17.92 -4.19 -10.60
CA SER A 235 16.78 -5.12 -10.63
C SER A 235 15.59 -4.55 -9.87
N LEU A 236 15.82 -3.91 -8.72
CA LEU A 236 14.75 -3.28 -7.93
C LEU A 236 14.15 -2.07 -8.66
N LEU A 237 14.96 -1.26 -9.35
CA LEU A 237 14.45 -0.16 -10.16
C LEU A 237 13.57 -0.67 -11.31
N GLY A 238 13.98 -1.74 -11.99
CA GLY A 238 13.15 -2.38 -13.01
C GLY A 238 11.81 -2.91 -12.46
N VAL A 239 11.77 -3.36 -11.20
CA VAL A 239 10.50 -3.72 -10.55
C VAL A 239 9.60 -2.49 -10.35
N LEU A 240 10.14 -1.32 -10.00
CA LEU A 240 9.34 -0.10 -9.80
C LEU A 240 8.66 0.38 -11.10
N GLU A 241 9.16 -0.02 -12.25
CA GLU A 241 8.63 0.30 -13.58
C GLU A 241 7.63 -0.75 -14.10
N SER A 242 7.40 -1.83 -13.36
CA SER A 242 6.66 -3.02 -13.83
C SER A 242 5.16 -3.06 -13.50
N THR A 243 4.57 -1.93 -13.07
CA THR A 243 3.14 -1.91 -12.71
C THR A 243 2.26 -2.29 -13.92
N PRO A 244 1.40 -3.33 -13.83
CA PRO A 244 0.58 -3.80 -14.95
C PRO A 244 -0.67 -2.91 -15.13
N VAL A 245 -0.46 -1.65 -15.50
CA VAL A 245 -1.54 -0.64 -15.57
C VAL A 245 -2.70 -1.08 -16.46
N GLY A 246 -2.43 -1.76 -17.58
CA GLY A 246 -3.46 -2.26 -18.50
C GLY A 246 -4.42 -3.29 -17.90
N GLU A 247 -4.04 -3.94 -16.80
CA GLU A 247 -4.87 -4.91 -16.08
C GLU A 247 -5.70 -4.26 -14.97
N LEU A 248 -5.38 -3.03 -14.57
CA LEU A 248 -6.12 -2.29 -13.55
C LEU A 248 -7.45 -1.76 -14.11
N ARG A 249 -8.45 -1.70 -13.24
CA ARG A 249 -9.77 -1.12 -13.54
C ARG A 249 -10.12 -0.06 -12.52
N THR A 250 -10.66 1.04 -13.03
CA THR A 250 -11.15 2.16 -12.23
C THR A 250 -12.66 2.06 -12.07
N ARG A 251 -13.15 2.03 -10.83
CA ARG A 251 -14.58 2.05 -10.51
C ARG A 251 -14.88 3.33 -9.74
N GLN A 252 -15.80 4.16 -10.22
CA GLN A 252 -16.27 5.29 -9.42
C GLN A 252 -17.07 4.75 -8.23
N VAL A 253 -16.78 5.21 -7.02
CA VAL A 253 -17.43 4.73 -5.78
C VAL A 253 -18.15 5.85 -5.05
N SER A 254 -18.91 5.50 -4.00
CA SER A 254 -19.65 6.48 -3.19
C SER A 254 -18.72 7.45 -2.47
N THR A 255 -19.15 8.70 -2.31
CA THR A 255 -18.49 9.70 -1.46
C THR A 255 -18.46 9.32 0.02
N SER A 256 -19.20 8.28 0.43
CA SER A 256 -19.09 7.69 1.77
C SER A 256 -17.64 7.34 2.15
N VAL A 257 -16.81 6.95 1.17
CA VAL A 257 -15.39 6.62 1.42
C VAL A 257 -14.61 7.83 1.93
N ASN A 258 -15.06 9.08 1.72
CA ASN A 258 -14.36 10.28 2.19
C ASN A 258 -14.13 10.27 3.71
N SER A 259 -15.10 9.76 4.46
CA SER A 259 -15.03 9.65 5.92
C SER A 259 -14.35 8.34 6.32
N VAL A 260 -13.22 8.43 7.03
CA VAL A 260 -12.51 7.27 7.60
C VAL A 260 -13.30 6.51 8.68
N ARG A 261 -14.45 7.06 9.11
CA ARG A 261 -15.35 6.38 10.04
C ARG A 261 -16.23 5.33 9.37
N ASN A 262 -16.37 5.41 8.04
CA ASN A 262 -17.14 4.45 7.27
C ASN A 262 -16.22 3.29 6.88
N ASN A 263 -16.64 2.06 7.15
CA ASN A 263 -15.81 0.87 6.94
C ASN A 263 -16.64 -0.36 6.55
N GLY A 264 -17.49 -0.22 5.53
CA GLY A 264 -18.36 -1.29 5.05
C GLY A 264 -18.07 -1.70 3.59
N PRO A 265 -18.55 -2.88 3.17
CA PRO A 265 -18.35 -3.42 1.82
C PRO A 265 -18.92 -2.55 0.71
N GLU A 266 -19.92 -1.72 1.01
CA GLU A 266 -20.50 -0.75 0.09
C GLU A 266 -19.48 0.28 -0.44
N LEU A 267 -18.33 0.45 0.24
CA LEU A 267 -17.28 1.38 -0.19
C LEU A 267 -16.51 0.91 -1.44
N LEU A 268 -16.51 -0.40 -1.71
CA LEU A 268 -15.91 -0.99 -2.91
C LEU A 268 -16.90 -1.13 -4.07
N GLN A 269 -18.19 -0.91 -3.83
CA GLN A 269 -19.23 -1.08 -4.84
C GLN A 269 -19.21 0.10 -5.84
N PRO A 270 -19.27 -0.18 -7.15
CA PRO A 270 -19.42 0.87 -8.15
C PRO A 270 -20.68 1.71 -7.90
N LEU A 271 -20.60 3.02 -8.14
CA LEU A 271 -21.81 3.85 -8.16
C LEU A 271 -22.77 3.34 -9.24
N GLY A 272 -24.03 3.12 -8.86
CA GLY A 272 -25.08 2.62 -9.74
C GLY A 272 -25.29 1.10 -9.73
N SER A 273 -24.53 0.31 -8.95
CA SER A 273 -24.79 -1.12 -8.77
C SER A 273 -25.93 -1.44 -7.78
N GLY A 274 -26.60 -0.43 -7.24
CA GLY A 274 -27.75 -0.55 -6.33
C GLY A 274 -29.04 -0.04 -6.95
N ASP A 275 -29.63 -0.81 -7.89
CA ASP A 275 -31.06 -0.78 -8.22
C ASP A 275 -31.46 -2.01 -9.07
N GLY A 276 -31.21 -3.21 -8.52
CA GLY A 276 -31.51 -4.49 -9.18
C GLY A 276 -32.28 -5.48 -8.31
N GLY A 277 -33.03 -4.99 -7.31
CA GLY A 277 -33.77 -5.81 -6.36
C GLY A 277 -35.28 -5.70 -6.53
N ASP A 278 -35.82 -6.63 -7.31
CA ASP A 278 -37.14 -7.26 -7.17
C ASP A 278 -38.40 -6.42 -7.41
N GLY A 279 -38.71 -6.24 -8.70
CA GLY A 279 -40.04 -5.92 -9.20
C GLY A 279 -40.46 -6.91 -10.27
N THR A 280 -40.57 -8.20 -9.93
CA THR A 280 -41.30 -9.14 -10.78
C THR A 280 -42.35 -9.88 -9.96
N LEU A 281 -43.54 -9.29 -9.91
CA LEU A 281 -44.78 -10.06 -9.84
C LEU A 281 -44.78 -10.99 -11.06
N PHE A 282 -44.80 -12.31 -10.85
CA PHE A 282 -45.74 -13.28 -11.44
C PHE A 282 -45.53 -14.64 -10.76
#